data_AF-A0A3D1L468-F1
#
_entry.id   AF-A0A3D1L468-F1
#
_cell.length_a   1.000
_cell.length_b   1.000
_cell.length_c   1.000
_cell.angle_alpha   90.00
_cell.angle_beta   90.00
_cell.angle_gamma   90.00
#
_symmetry.space_group_name_H-M   'P 1'
#
loop_
_entity.id
_entity.type
_entity.pdbx_description
1 polymer ?
#
loop_
_entity_poly.entity_id
_entity_poly.type
_entity_poly.pdbx_seq_one_letter_code
_entity_poly.pdbx_strand_id
1 'polypeptide(L)' 'MENLDKKCFVCEKPVKSENSSFNLVVNMPVCNECKNSQNEKLKEAELLDSLADGLVCGCI' A
#
# COMPACT_ATOMS: atom_id res chain seq x y z
N MET A 1 -19.11 14.49 3.95
CA MET A 1 -18.93 13.02 3.84
C MET A 1 -17.78 12.82 2.87
N GLU A 2 -16.55 12.84 3.40
CA GLU A 2 -15.35 12.77 2.57
C GLU A 2 -15.19 11.33 2.12
N ASN A 3 -15.53 11.06 0.85
CA ASN A 3 -15.09 9.85 0.19
C ASN A 3 -13.58 9.98 0.08
N LEU A 4 -12.86 9.49 1.09
CA LEU A 4 -11.42 9.37 1.03
C LEU A 4 -11.14 8.28 -0.02
N ASP A 5 -11.13 8.68 -1.29
CA ASP A 5 -10.81 7.82 -2.42
C ASP A 5 -9.43 7.23 -2.13
N LYS A 6 -9.44 5.97 -1.70
CA LYS A 6 -8.21 5.24 -1.40
C LYS A 6 -7.47 5.07 -2.72
N LYS A 7 -6.15 5.17 -2.70
CA LYS A 7 -5.33 4.96 -3.91
C LYS A 7 -4.63 3.63 -3.79
N CYS A 8 -4.50 2.91 -4.91
CA CYS A 8 -3.72 1.69 -4.93
C CYS A 8 -2.27 2.00 -4.52
N PHE A 9 -1.72 1.32 -3.52
CA PHE A 9 -0.34 1.59 -3.09
C PHE A 9 0.72 1.22 -4.14
N VAL A 10 0.33 0.43 -5.16
CA VAL A 10 1.22 -0.04 -6.22
C VAL A 10 1.22 0.92 -7.41
N CYS A 11 0.04 1.29 -7.91
CA CYS A 11 -0.10 2.09 -9.14
C CYS A 11 -0.66 3.49 -8.90
N GLU A 12 -0.92 3.85 -7.65
CA GLU A 12 -1.41 5.16 -7.19
C GLU A 12 -2.74 5.62 -7.82
N LYS A 13 -3.38 4.74 -8.60
CA LYS A 13 -4.69 4.98 -9.19
C LYS A 13 -5.75 5.05 -8.10
N PRO A 14 -6.75 5.95 -8.23
CA PRO A 14 -7.89 5.98 -7.33
C PRO A 14 -8.65 4.66 -7.41
N VAL A 15 -8.92 4.08 -6.24
CA VAL A 15 -9.68 2.85 -6.08
C VAL A 15 -10.80 3.07 -5.08
N LYS A 16 -11.93 2.41 -5.34
CA LYS A 16 -13.04 2.36 -4.40
C LYS A 16 -12.90 1.16 -3.48
N SER A 17 -13.50 1.22 -2.30
CA SER A 17 -13.55 0.08 -1.36
C SER A 17 -14.17 -1.19 -1.97
N GLU A 18 -15.07 -1.03 -2.95
CA GLU A 18 -15.68 -2.12 -3.73
C GLU A 18 -14.73 -2.77 -4.76
N ASN A 19 -13.75 -2.02 -5.27
CA ASN A 19 -12.85 -2.43 -6.36
C ASN A 19 -11.37 -2.48 -5.91
N SER A 20 -11.15 -2.52 -4.60
CA SER A 20 -9.83 -2.71 -3.98
C SER A 20 -9.91 -3.74 -2.87
N SER A 21 -8.79 -4.44 -2.66
CA SER A 21 -8.57 -5.29 -1.49
C SER A 21 -7.53 -4.65 -0.60
N PHE A 22 -7.48 -5.03 0.67
CA PHE A 22 -6.35 -4.67 1.54
C PHE A 22 -5.28 -5.74 1.44
N ASN A 23 -4.05 -5.30 1.24
CA ASN A 23 -2.91 -6.17 1.45
C ASN A 23 -2.62 -6.25 2.95
N LEU A 24 -2.59 -7.47 3.50
CA LEU A 24 -2.40 -7.72 4.93
C LEU A 24 -0.95 -7.49 5.40
N VAL A 25 0.02 -7.51 4.50
CA VAL A 25 1.45 -7.36 4.82
C VAL A 25 1.76 -5.91 5.16
N VAL A 26 1.35 -4.98 4.30
CA VAL A 26 1.57 -3.54 4.46
C VAL A 26 0.34 -2.77 4.95
N ASN A 27 -0.80 -3.46 5.11
CA ASN A 27 -2.09 -2.90 5.48
C ASN A 27 -2.57 -1.75 4.58
N MET A 28 -2.28 -1.83 3.28
CA MET A 28 -2.61 -0.79 2.29
C MET A 28 -3.59 -1.30 1.21
N PRO A 29 -4.42 -0.40 0.65
CA PRO A 29 -5.35 -0.74 -0.43
C PRO A 29 -4.62 -1.05 -1.75
N VAL A 30 -4.99 -2.15 -2.40
CA VAL A 30 -4.49 -2.62 -3.70
C VAL A 30 -5.66 -2.81 -4.67
N CYS A 31 -5.53 -2.34 -5.91
CA CYS A 31 -6.54 -2.56 -6.95
C CYS A 31 -6.54 -4.02 -7.42
N ASN A 32 -7.64 -4.46 -8.03
CA ASN A 32 -7.73 -5.82 -8.59
C ASN A 32 -6.70 -6.09 -9.70
N GLU A 33 -6.22 -5.07 -10.41
CA GLU A 33 -5.17 -5.21 -11.44
C GLU A 33 -3.79 -5.50 -10.83
N CYS A 34 -3.49 -4.89 -9.68
CA CYS A 34 -2.20 -5.05 -9.00
C CYS A 34 -2.22 -6.20 -7.99
N LYS A 35 -3.39 -6.64 -7.55
CA LYS A 35 -3.53 -7.75 -6.59
C LYS A 35 -2.96 -9.05 -7.16
N ASN A 36 -2.16 -9.75 -6.35
CA ASN A 36 -1.35 -10.93 -6.68
C ASN A 36 -0.34 -10.71 -7.82
N SER A 37 -0.01 -9.46 -8.15
CA SER A 37 1.00 -9.16 -9.18
C SER A 37 2.41 -9.17 -8.60
N GLN A 38 3.41 -9.29 -9.47
CA GLN A 38 4.81 -9.14 -9.07
C GLN A 38 5.11 -7.73 -8.53
N ASN A 39 4.43 -6.71 -9.06
CA ASN A 39 4.58 -5.33 -8.61
C ASN A 39 4.06 -5.13 -7.18
N GLU A 40 3.02 -5.85 -6.77
CA GLU A 40 2.55 -5.83 -5.39
C GLU A 40 3.66 -6.27 -4.44
N LYS A 41 4.26 -7.44 -4.70
CA LYS A 41 5.34 -8.01 -3.88
C LYS A 41 6.58 -7.12 -3.80
N LEU A 42 6.94 -6.50 -4.92
CA LEU A 42 8.06 -5.55 -4.95
C LEU A 42 7.75 -4.33 -4.08
N LYS A 43 6.56 -3.73 -4.24
CA LYS A 43 6.17 -2.57 -3.43
C LYS A 43 5.97 -2.90 -1.96
N GLU A 44 5.47 -4.09 -1.63
CA GLU A 44 5.40 -4.58 -0.26
C GLU A 44 6.78 -4.56 0.40
N ALA A 45 7.79 -5.14 -0.26
CA ALA A 45 9.15 -5.17 0.23
C ALA A 45 9.74 -3.76 0.36
N GLU A 46 9.58 -2.90 -0.65
CA GLU A 46 10.07 -1.52 -0.60
C GLU A 46 9.47 -0.71 0.55
N LEU A 47 8.16 -0.87 0.81
CA LEU A 47 7.46 -0.19 1.90
C LEU A 47 7.86 -0.73 3.26
N LEU A 48 8.02 -2.03 3.40
CA LEU A 48 8.49 -2.67 4.63
C LEU A 48 9.94 -2.26 4.95
N ASP A 49 10.79 -2.20 3.94
CA ASP A 49 12.19 -1.75 4.05
C ASP A 49 12.27 -0.27 4.44
N SER A 50 11.46 0.58 3.80
CA SER A 50 11.35 2.01 4.16
C SER A 50 10.81 2.23 5.57
N LEU A 51 9.87 1.40 6.04
CA LEU A 51 9.36 1.44 7.41
C LEU A 51 10.42 0.97 8.43
N ALA A 52 11.26 0.01 8.04
CA ALA A 52 12.37 -0.46 8.88
C ALA A 52 13.47 0.61 9.01
N ASP A 53 13.79 1.31 7.92
CA ASP A 53 14.76 2.42 7.93
C ASP A 53 14.22 3.65 8.69
N GLY A 54 12.90 3.86 8.68
CA GLY A 54 12.21 4.88 9.46
C GLY A 54 12.11 4.61 10.98
N LEU A 55 12.46 3.41 11.45
CA LEU A 55 12.51 3.09 12.88
C LEU A 55 13.78 3.61 13.57
N VAL A 56 14.56 4.44 12.88
CA VAL A 56 15.62 5.27 13.46
C VAL A 56 15.13 6.72 13.63
N CYS A 57 13.88 6.94 14.05
CA CYS A 57 13.58 8.13 14.85
C CYS A 57 14.14 7.88 16.26
N GLY A 58 15.46 7.90 16.35
CA GLY A 58 16.14 8.11 17.62
C GLY A 58 15.60 9.41 18.18
N CYS A 59 14.77 9.28 19.21
CA CYS A 59 14.50 10.38 20.11
C CYS A 59 15.85 10.87 20.61
N ILE A 60 16.31 12.04 20.14
CA ILE A 60 17.33 12.82 20.81
C ILE A 60 16.92 14.28 20.83
#